data_AF-A0A654LYH3-F1
#
_entry.id   AF-A0A654LYH3-F1
#
_cell.length_a   1.000
_cell.length_b   1.000
_cell.length_c   1.000
_cell.angle_alpha   90.00
_cell.angle_beta   90.00
_cell.angle_gamma   90.00
#
_symmetry.space_group_name_H-M   'P 1'
#
loop_
_entity.id
_entity.type
_entity.pdbx_description
1 polymer ?
#
loop_
_entity_poly.entity_id
_entity_poly.type
_entity_poly.pdbx_seq_one_letter_code
_entity_poly.pdbx_strand_id
1 'polypeptide(L)'
;MSSNNNFNESPNHFMVLDAISRGMKKIDSIAKVTKLSKDEVELIINDLRNQKLINAVVKKGFFGNKKTEFHISETGLKLLDSKKQELSHKSQRLQQLYETGNRGQMQSYMDDNRMWMPMMLFSGIMSMVMFGSMMAFMGMAMNPAESAQTEGQVDESGGSGAEDSGAASDTGASDTGASDTGDTGGFSDMGADGGMDTGGFDSF
;
A
#
# COMPACT_ATOMS: atom_id res chain seq x y z
N MET A 1 1.69 30.12 28.95
CA MET A 1 2.28 29.58 27.72
C MET A 1 2.10 28.08 27.74
N SER A 2 1.07 27.58 27.07
CA SER A 2 0.80 26.14 27.01
C SER A 2 1.49 25.59 25.77
N SER A 3 2.69 25.03 25.95
CA SER A 3 3.26 24.13 24.96
C SER A 3 2.41 22.87 24.97
N ASN A 4 1.40 22.86 24.12
CA ASN A 4 0.51 21.73 23.87
C ASN A 4 1.37 20.67 23.16
N ASN A 5 2.11 19.86 23.92
CA ASN A 5 2.93 18.76 23.42
C ASN A 5 2.04 17.59 22.96
N ASN A 6 1.14 17.82 22.01
CA ASN A 6 0.37 16.80 21.30
C ASN A 6 1.24 16.12 20.22
N PHE A 7 2.44 15.66 20.60
CA PHE A 7 3.18 14.68 19.81
C PHE A 7 2.63 13.30 20.21
N ASN A 8 1.98 12.48 19.39
CA ASN A 8 1.52 12.58 18.02
C ASN A 8 0.61 11.33 17.84
N GLU A 9 -0.71 11.48 17.99
CA GLU A 9 -1.70 10.41 17.72
C GLU A 9 -1.82 10.14 16.22
N SER A 10 -0.70 9.85 15.56
CA SER A 10 -0.67 9.61 14.11
C SER A 10 -1.02 8.16 13.78
N PRO A 11 -1.56 7.89 12.58
CA PRO A 11 -1.82 6.54 12.09
C PRO A 11 -0.60 5.61 12.23
N ASN A 12 0.61 6.09 11.90
CA ASN A 12 1.84 5.29 11.98
C ASN A 12 2.20 4.92 13.43
N HIS A 13 1.95 5.80 14.40
CA HIS A 13 2.14 5.49 15.83
C HIS A 13 1.20 4.37 16.28
N PHE A 14 -0.07 4.44 15.89
CA PHE A 14 -1.04 3.39 16.19
C PHE A 14 -0.76 2.08 15.46
N MET A 15 -0.22 2.13 14.23
CA MET A 15 0.23 0.92 13.52
C MET A 15 1.41 0.25 14.23
N VAL A 16 2.40 1.01 14.70
CA VAL A 16 3.52 0.47 15.49
C VAL A 16 3.03 -0.08 16.81
N LEU A 17 2.15 0.64 17.51
CA LEU A 17 1.56 0.19 18.78
C LEU A 17 0.74 -1.11 18.59
N ASP A 18 -0.05 -1.20 17.52
CA ASP A 18 -0.80 -2.40 17.16
C ASP A 18 0.11 -3.57 16.80
N ALA A 19 1.18 -3.34 16.04
CA ALA A 19 2.19 -4.37 15.74
C ALA A 19 2.79 -4.95 17.03
N ILE A 20 3.16 -4.09 17.98
CA ILE A 20 3.69 -4.52 19.28
C ILE A 20 2.63 -5.31 20.08
N SER A 21 1.37 -4.85 20.06
CA SER A 21 0.25 -5.56 20.72
C SER A 21 0.05 -6.97 20.16
N ARG A 22 0.32 -7.17 18.87
CA ARG A 22 0.26 -8.47 18.16
C ARG A 22 1.50 -9.34 18.39
N GLY A 23 2.44 -8.91 19.24
CA GLY A 23 3.61 -9.68 19.63
C GLY A 23 4.88 -9.38 18.83
N MET A 24 4.89 -8.33 18.01
CA MET A 24 6.10 -7.89 17.30
C MET A 24 7.03 -7.14 18.26
N LYS A 25 8.12 -7.79 18.67
CA LYS A 25 8.99 -7.30 19.75
C LYS A 25 10.25 -6.56 19.30
N LYS A 26 10.61 -6.61 18.00
CA LYS A 26 11.89 -6.07 17.47
C LYS A 26 11.63 -5.03 16.39
N ILE A 27 12.48 -4.00 16.31
CA ILE A 27 12.42 -2.94 15.30
C ILE A 27 12.30 -3.52 13.89
N ASP A 28 13.19 -4.45 13.51
CA ASP A 28 13.17 -5.07 12.18
C ASP A 28 11.83 -5.74 11.85
N SER A 29 11.26 -6.42 12.84
CA SER A 29 10.02 -7.16 12.67
C SER A 29 8.82 -6.21 12.60
N ILE A 30 8.83 -5.14 13.40
CA ILE A 30 7.83 -4.07 13.37
C ILE A 30 7.87 -3.34 12.01
N ALA A 31 9.05 -2.86 11.59
CA ALA A 31 9.24 -2.18 10.30
C ALA A 31 8.75 -3.03 9.11
N LYS A 32 9.05 -4.34 9.12
CA LYS A 32 8.61 -5.26 8.07
C LYS A 32 7.08 -5.35 7.95
N VAL A 33 6.36 -5.40 9.07
CA VAL A 33 4.90 -5.54 9.05
C VAL A 33 4.19 -4.20 8.84
N THR A 34 4.69 -3.11 9.40
CA THR A 34 4.11 -1.78 9.22
C THR A 34 4.47 -1.13 7.89
N LYS A 35 5.47 -1.67 7.18
CA LYS A 35 6.04 -1.10 5.93
C LYS A 35 6.68 0.27 6.12
N LEU A 36 7.08 0.60 7.34
CA LEU A 36 7.82 1.82 7.67
C LEU A 36 9.33 1.56 7.63
N SER A 37 10.13 2.63 7.50
CA SER A 37 11.58 2.52 7.61
C SER A 37 11.99 2.18 9.05
N LYS A 38 13.19 1.59 9.23
CA LYS A 38 13.69 1.28 10.58
C LYS A 38 13.85 2.54 11.41
N ASP A 39 14.40 3.59 10.83
CA ASP A 39 14.62 4.88 11.48
C ASP A 39 13.30 5.51 11.93
N GLU A 40 12.26 5.44 11.10
CA GLU A 40 10.92 5.92 11.45
C GLU A 40 10.34 5.10 12.61
N VAL A 41 10.46 3.77 12.57
CA VAL A 41 10.02 2.90 13.67
C VAL A 41 10.77 3.21 14.96
N GLU A 42 12.07 3.48 14.90
CA GLU A 42 12.88 3.84 16.07
C GLU A 42 12.42 5.16 16.70
N LEU A 43 12.14 6.19 15.88
CA LEU A 43 11.59 7.45 16.35
C LEU A 43 10.23 7.26 17.03
N ILE A 44 9.32 6.52 16.38
CA ILE A 44 7.99 6.23 16.92
C ILE A 44 8.09 5.44 18.23
N ILE A 45 8.96 4.42 18.30
CA ILE A 45 9.17 3.64 19.51
C ILE A 45 9.68 4.53 20.65
N ASN A 46 10.57 5.47 20.37
CA ASN A 46 11.07 6.41 21.37
C ASN A 46 9.92 7.27 21.92
N ASP A 47 9.06 7.79 21.05
CA ASP A 47 7.90 8.58 21.44
C ASP A 47 6.90 7.77 22.27
N LEU A 48 6.57 6.55 21.84
CA LEU A 48 5.69 5.64 22.58
C LEU A 48 6.25 5.27 23.98
N ARG A 49 7.58 5.15 24.10
CA ARG A 49 8.25 4.94 25.40
C ARG A 49 8.17 6.16 26.29
N ASN A 50 8.41 7.35 25.75
CA ASN A 50 8.31 8.61 26.49
C ASN A 50 6.88 8.82 27.03
N GLN A 51 5.88 8.36 26.30
CA GLN A 51 4.46 8.37 26.70
C GLN A 51 4.06 7.20 27.60
N LYS A 52 4.98 6.28 27.96
CA LYS A 52 4.72 5.07 28.77
C LYS A 52 3.68 4.13 28.16
N LEU A 53 3.51 4.17 26.83
CA LEU A 53 2.61 3.27 26.10
C LEU A 53 3.27 1.92 25.81
N ILE A 54 4.60 1.87 25.79
CA ILE A 54 5.38 0.64 25.64
C ILE A 54 6.58 0.60 26.59
N ASN A 55 7.06 -0.60 26.88
CA ASN A 55 8.21 -0.90 27.71
C ASN A 55 9.30 -1.58 26.87
N ALA A 56 10.57 -1.26 27.16
CA ALA A 56 11.73 -1.91 26.55
C ALA A 56 12.40 -2.86 27.56
N VAL A 57 12.59 -4.12 27.17
CA VAL A 57 13.24 -5.15 27.98
C VAL A 57 14.52 -5.58 27.28
N VAL A 58 15.66 -5.40 27.94
CA VAL A 58 16.94 -5.88 27.43
C VAL A 58 17.17 -7.30 27.89
N LYS A 59 17.18 -8.24 26.95
CA LYS A 59 17.50 -9.66 27.19
C LYS A 59 18.93 -9.95 26.80
N LYS A 60 19.59 -10.83 27.56
CA LYS A 60 20.89 -11.40 27.19
C LYS A 60 20.65 -12.47 26.13
N GLY A 61 21.20 -12.26 24.94
CA GLY A 61 21.16 -13.22 23.84
C GLY A 61 22.20 -14.33 24.00
N PHE A 62 22.05 -15.37 23.19
CA PHE A 62 23.06 -16.40 22.99
C PHE A 62 24.34 -15.73 22.43
N PHE A 63 25.50 -15.99 23.04
CA PHE A 63 26.79 -15.29 22.84
C PHE A 63 26.94 -13.89 23.48
N GLY A 64 26.09 -13.50 24.44
CA GLY A 64 26.32 -12.28 25.23
C GLY A 64 25.86 -10.97 24.58
N ASN A 65 25.34 -11.03 23.35
CA ASN A 65 24.73 -9.88 22.67
C ASN A 65 23.44 -9.45 23.39
N LYS A 66 23.30 -8.16 23.69
CA LYS A 66 22.07 -7.60 24.26
C LYS A 66 21.01 -7.48 23.16
N LYS A 67 19.81 -8.00 23.41
CA LYS A 67 18.65 -7.87 22.52
C LYS A 67 17.57 -7.06 23.22
N THR A 68 17.17 -5.95 22.62
CA THR A 68 16.06 -5.13 23.13
C THR A 68 14.75 -5.65 22.55
N GLU A 69 13.78 -5.95 23.42
CA GLU A 69 12.43 -6.34 23.06
C GLU A 69 11.43 -5.30 23.57
N PHE A 70 10.42 -4.98 22.75
CA PHE A 70 9.37 -4.02 23.07
C PHE A 70 8.06 -4.74 23.41
N HIS A 71 7.40 -4.24 24.46
CA HIS A 71 6.14 -4.78 24.96
C HIS A 71 5.15 -3.65 25.20
N ILE A 72 3.87 -3.87 24.86
CA ILE A 72 2.83 -2.88 25.13
C ILE A 72 2.56 -2.78 26.64
N SER A 73 2.33 -1.57 27.14
CA SER A 73 1.88 -1.37 28.53
C SER A 73 0.36 -1.50 28.62
N GLU A 74 -0.19 -1.60 29.83
CA GLU A 74 -1.65 -1.62 30.03
C GLU A 74 -2.30 -0.32 29.53
N THR A 75 -1.66 0.83 29.78
CA THR A 75 -2.11 2.13 29.26
C THR A 75 -2.07 2.17 27.73
N GLY A 76 -1.00 1.66 27.13
CA GLY A 76 -0.87 1.56 25.67
C GLY A 76 -1.96 0.68 25.05
N LEU A 77 -2.28 -0.45 25.69
CA LEU A 77 -3.33 -1.35 25.24
C LEU A 77 -4.71 -0.69 25.31
N LYS A 78 -5.05 -0.05 26.43
CA LYS A 78 -6.31 0.70 26.61
C LYS A 78 -6.47 1.82 25.57
N LEU A 79 -5.39 2.58 25.32
CA LEU A 79 -5.39 3.64 24.32
C LEU A 79 -5.61 3.06 22.90
N LEU A 80 -4.91 1.99 22.57
CA LEU A 80 -5.04 1.31 21.28
C LEU A 80 -6.45 0.77 21.07
N ASP A 81 -7.04 0.12 22.06
CA ASP A 81 -8.38 -0.46 21.97
C ASP A 81 -9.45 0.62 21.80
N SER A 82 -9.34 1.72 22.55
CA SER A 82 -10.20 2.89 22.37
C SER A 82 -10.12 3.43 20.94
N LYS A 83 -8.91 3.56 20.40
CA LYS A 83 -8.73 4.03 19.02
C LYS A 83 -9.29 3.05 17.99
N LYS A 84 -9.09 1.75 18.18
CA LYS A 84 -9.67 0.72 17.31
C LYS A 84 -11.19 0.75 17.34
N GLN A 85 -11.79 0.97 18.50
CA GLN A 85 -13.25 1.11 18.62
C GLN A 85 -13.75 2.34 17.85
N GLU A 86 -13.10 3.49 17.97
CA GLU A 86 -13.42 4.69 17.17
C GLU A 86 -13.35 4.40 15.66
N LEU A 87 -12.26 3.77 15.21
CA LEU A 87 -12.08 3.40 13.80
C LEU A 87 -13.08 2.33 13.33
N SER A 88 -13.49 1.41 14.21
CA SER A 88 -14.53 0.43 13.90
C SER A 88 -15.87 1.11 13.64
N HIS A 89 -16.24 2.10 14.44
CA HIS A 89 -17.46 2.89 14.19
C HIS A 89 -17.38 3.65 12.86
N LYS A 90 -16.20 4.19 12.52
CA LYS A 90 -15.98 4.86 11.23
C LYS A 90 -16.11 3.89 10.04
N SER A 91 -15.53 2.69 10.15
CA SER A 91 -15.63 1.66 9.13
C SER A 91 -17.07 1.16 8.96
N GLN A 92 -17.82 0.99 10.05
CA GLN A 92 -19.24 0.65 10.00
C GLN A 92 -20.06 1.74 9.31
N ARG A 93 -19.77 3.01 9.59
CA ARG A 93 -20.44 4.13 8.92
C ARG A 93 -20.15 4.17 7.43
N LEU A 94 -18.90 3.92 7.02
CA LEU A 94 -18.53 3.76 5.60
C LEU A 94 -19.31 2.62 4.94
N GLN A 95 -19.43 1.48 5.60
CA GLN A 95 -20.19 0.34 5.08
C GLN A 95 -21.67 0.70 4.88
N GLN A 96 -22.29 1.40 5.83
CA GLN A 96 -23.66 1.86 5.68
C GLN A 96 -23.82 2.84 4.51
N LEU A 97 -22.87 3.76 4.31
CA LEU A 97 -22.89 4.68 3.17
C LEU A 97 -22.72 3.96 1.83
N TYR A 98 -21.94 2.88 1.80
CA TYR A 98 -21.82 2.00 0.65
C TYR A 98 -23.14 1.28 0.35
N GLU A 99 -23.79 0.73 1.38
CA GLU A 99 -25.08 0.03 1.27
C GLU A 99 -26.23 0.95 0.80
N THR A 100 -26.18 2.26 1.13
CA THR A 100 -27.17 3.23 0.61
C THR A 100 -26.94 3.64 -0.85
N GLY A 101 -25.80 3.28 -1.44
CA GLY A 101 -25.45 3.64 -2.82
C GLY A 101 -25.11 5.12 -3.03
N ASN A 102 -25.00 5.93 -1.98
CA ASN A 102 -24.71 7.37 -2.11
C ASN A 102 -23.19 7.62 -2.24
N ARG A 103 -22.70 7.61 -3.47
CA ARG A 103 -21.27 7.83 -3.81
C ARG A 103 -20.70 9.12 -3.24
N GLY A 104 -21.42 10.23 -3.35
CA GLY A 104 -20.91 11.55 -2.92
C GLY A 104 -20.69 11.63 -1.41
N GLN A 105 -21.64 11.13 -0.62
CA GLN A 105 -21.49 11.07 0.84
C GLN A 105 -20.38 10.10 1.26
N MET A 106 -20.29 8.95 0.58
CA MET A 106 -19.23 7.97 0.86
C MET A 106 -17.85 8.52 0.54
N GLN A 107 -17.69 9.23 -0.59
CA GLN A 107 -16.44 9.86 -1.00
C GLN A 107 -15.99 10.90 0.01
N SER A 108 -16.85 11.86 0.37
CA SER A 108 -16.54 12.88 1.37
C SER A 108 -16.13 12.23 2.70
N TYR A 109 -16.87 11.22 3.15
CA TYR A 109 -16.55 10.55 4.41
C TYR A 109 -15.22 9.79 4.37
N MET A 110 -14.90 9.16 3.23
CA MET A 110 -13.62 8.48 3.03
C MET A 110 -12.45 9.48 2.98
N ASP A 111 -12.62 10.59 2.28
CA ASP A 111 -11.61 11.65 2.16
C ASP A 111 -11.32 12.29 3.52
N ASP A 112 -12.35 12.59 4.31
CA ASP A 112 -12.23 13.14 5.66
C ASP A 112 -11.47 12.19 6.62
N ASN A 113 -11.58 10.88 6.38
CA ASN A 113 -10.94 9.85 7.21
C ASN A 113 -9.72 9.20 6.53
N ARG A 114 -9.26 9.74 5.39
CA ARG A 114 -8.24 9.12 4.53
C ARG A 114 -6.95 8.78 5.27
N MET A 115 -6.51 9.66 6.17
CA MET A 115 -5.29 9.45 6.96
C MET A 115 -5.36 8.21 7.86
N TRP A 116 -6.56 7.83 8.31
CA TRP A 116 -6.77 6.67 9.20
C TRP A 116 -7.04 5.36 8.44
N MET A 117 -7.25 5.42 7.13
CA MET A 117 -7.49 4.24 6.29
C MET A 117 -6.32 3.24 6.32
N PRO A 118 -5.04 3.65 6.23
CA PRO A 118 -3.92 2.72 6.38
C PRO A 118 -3.95 1.98 7.73
N MET A 119 -4.32 2.66 8.82
CA MET A 119 -4.45 2.04 10.14
C MET A 119 -5.64 1.06 10.19
N MET A 120 -6.79 1.40 9.62
CA MET A 120 -7.95 0.50 9.55
C MET A 120 -7.64 -0.77 8.75
N LEU A 121 -6.92 -0.65 7.63
CA LEU A 121 -6.48 -1.77 6.80
C LEU A 121 -5.44 -2.63 7.54
N PHE A 122 -4.42 -2.00 8.12
CA PHE A 122 -3.36 -2.68 8.87
C PHE A 122 -3.90 -3.44 10.07
N SER A 123 -4.82 -2.81 10.82
CA SER A 123 -5.45 -3.41 11.99
C SER A 123 -6.53 -4.45 11.62
N GLY A 124 -6.94 -4.53 10.35
CA GLY A 124 -7.98 -5.45 9.89
C GLY A 124 -9.39 -5.04 10.28
N ILE A 125 -9.59 -3.81 10.77
CA ILE A 125 -10.92 -3.21 11.00
C ILE A 125 -11.67 -3.08 9.67
N MET A 126 -10.93 -2.70 8.63
CA MET A 126 -11.41 -2.67 7.26
C MET A 126 -10.65 -3.72 6.46
N SER A 127 -11.37 -4.59 5.74
CA SER A 127 -10.72 -5.58 4.88
C SER A 127 -10.28 -4.93 3.57
N MET A 128 -9.18 -5.42 2.98
CA MET A 128 -8.75 -4.99 1.65
C MET A 128 -9.81 -5.25 0.58
N VAL A 129 -10.63 -6.30 0.75
CA VAL A 129 -11.74 -6.61 -0.15
C VAL A 129 -12.82 -5.53 -0.07
N MET A 130 -13.22 -5.12 1.14
CA MET A 130 -14.19 -4.05 1.34
C MET A 130 -13.67 -2.71 0.80
N PHE A 131 -12.42 -2.38 1.10
CA PHE A 131 -11.78 -1.17 0.59
C PHE A 131 -11.71 -1.17 -0.94
N GLY A 132 -11.32 -2.30 -1.54
CA GLY A 132 -11.31 -2.50 -2.99
C GLY A 132 -12.70 -2.33 -3.62
N SER A 133 -13.74 -2.92 -3.01
CA SER A 133 -15.12 -2.76 -3.50
C SER A 133 -15.62 -1.32 -3.40
N MET A 134 -15.28 -0.59 -2.33
CA MET A 134 -15.64 0.82 -2.19
C MET A 134 -14.89 1.69 -3.22
N MET A 135 -13.61 1.45 -3.45
CA MET A 135 -12.82 2.15 -4.46
C MET A 135 -13.36 1.90 -5.88
N ALA A 136 -13.70 0.65 -6.20
CA ALA A 136 -14.36 0.30 -7.47
C ALA A 136 -15.72 1.00 -7.60
N PHE A 137 -16.52 1.01 -6.54
CA PHE A 137 -17.82 1.69 -6.51
C PHE A 137 -17.72 3.22 -6.65
N MET A 138 -16.65 3.83 -6.16
CA MET A 138 -16.35 5.26 -6.37
C MET A 138 -15.91 5.59 -7.80
N GLY A 139 -15.77 4.60 -8.68
CA GLY A 139 -15.33 4.85 -10.05
C GLY A 139 -13.85 5.19 -10.15
N MET A 140 -13.04 4.90 -9.12
CA MET A 140 -11.58 4.76 -9.30
C MET A 140 -11.25 3.40 -9.94
N ALA A 141 -12.03 3.02 -10.96
CA ALA A 141 -11.61 2.03 -11.92
C ALA A 141 -10.40 2.62 -12.65
N MET A 142 -9.23 2.02 -12.49
CA MET A 142 -8.18 2.17 -13.49
C MET A 142 -8.79 1.68 -14.81
N ASN A 143 -9.17 2.61 -15.67
CA ASN A 143 -9.79 2.29 -16.95
C ASN A 143 -8.70 2.01 -17.99
N PRO A 144 -8.87 0.99 -18.82
CA PRO A 144 -8.92 1.33 -20.25
C PRO A 144 -10.04 0.65 -21.06
N ALA A 145 -10.83 -0.26 -20.50
CA ALA A 145 -11.80 -1.08 -21.25
C ALA A 145 -13.29 -0.74 -21.03
N GLU A 146 -13.67 -0.05 -19.94
CA GLU A 146 -15.08 0.32 -19.70
C GLU A 146 -15.46 1.69 -20.29
N SER A 147 -14.50 2.53 -20.67
CA SER A 147 -14.79 3.67 -21.56
C SER A 147 -15.18 3.22 -22.97
N ALA A 148 -14.71 2.03 -23.40
CA ALA A 148 -15.02 1.45 -24.70
C ALA A 148 -16.36 0.68 -24.73
N GLN A 149 -16.92 0.29 -23.57
CA GLN A 149 -18.25 -0.36 -23.54
C GLN A 149 -19.43 0.63 -23.40
N THR A 150 -19.15 1.93 -23.23
CA THR A 150 -20.16 2.97 -23.47
C THR A 150 -20.30 3.31 -24.97
N GLU A 151 -19.57 2.61 -25.85
CA GLU A 151 -19.76 2.61 -27.31
C GLU A 151 -20.92 1.68 -27.76
N GLY A 152 -21.76 1.17 -26.85
CA GLY A 152 -22.67 0.06 -27.15
C GLY A 152 -24.13 0.38 -27.49
N GLN A 153 -24.71 1.55 -27.15
CA GLN A 153 -26.16 1.74 -27.34
C GLN A 153 -26.65 3.20 -27.32
N VAL A 154 -26.46 3.92 -28.43
CA VAL A 154 -27.36 4.99 -28.92
C VAL A 154 -27.19 5.06 -30.43
N ASP A 155 -27.69 4.02 -31.11
CA ASP A 155 -27.99 4.07 -32.53
C ASP A 155 -29.47 4.48 -32.66
N GLU A 156 -29.71 5.76 -32.93
CA GLU A 156 -30.81 6.30 -33.74
C GLU A 156 -30.90 7.83 -33.56
N SER A 157 -30.41 8.59 -34.55
CA SER A 157 -31.19 9.60 -35.29
C SER A 157 -30.30 10.72 -35.90
N GLY A 158 -30.20 10.74 -37.24
CA GLY A 158 -30.46 11.96 -38.02
C GLY A 158 -29.31 12.93 -38.37
N GLY A 159 -28.60 12.65 -39.46
CA GLY A 159 -28.60 13.52 -40.66
C GLY A 159 -27.66 14.74 -40.82
N SER A 160 -27.24 14.91 -42.09
CA SER A 160 -26.50 16.02 -42.77
C SER A 160 -24.96 15.98 -42.66
N GLY A 161 -24.15 15.86 -43.71
CA GLY A 161 -24.20 16.39 -45.09
C GLY A 161 -23.49 17.75 -45.11
N ALA A 162 -22.52 18.12 -45.96
CA ALA A 162 -21.79 17.52 -47.07
C ALA A 162 -20.65 18.55 -47.44
N GLU A 163 -19.63 18.11 -48.22
CA GLU A 163 -18.76 18.89 -49.16
C GLU A 163 -17.75 19.93 -48.55
N ASP A 164 -16.59 20.29 -49.12
CA ASP A 164 -16.00 20.14 -50.46
C ASP A 164 -14.47 20.50 -50.45
N SER A 165 -13.76 19.90 -51.43
CA SER A 165 -12.53 20.23 -52.20
C SER A 165 -11.36 21.11 -51.71
N GLY A 166 -10.13 20.68 -52.10
CA GLY A 166 -8.98 21.57 -52.32
C GLY A 166 -7.61 20.87 -52.45
N ALA A 167 -7.13 20.68 -53.69
CA ALA A 167 -5.88 20.05 -54.15
C ALA A 167 -4.56 20.63 -53.56
N ALA A 168 -3.35 20.07 -53.66
CA ALA A 168 -2.75 19.29 -54.74
C ALA A 168 -1.49 18.53 -54.28
N SER A 169 -1.17 17.50 -55.05
CA SER A 169 0.03 16.66 -55.10
C SER A 169 1.35 17.41 -55.28
N ASP A 170 2.44 16.91 -54.68
CA ASP A 170 3.69 16.74 -55.43
C ASP A 170 4.49 15.54 -54.94
N THR A 171 4.94 14.74 -55.90
CA THR A 171 5.70 13.50 -55.76
C THR A 171 7.11 13.75 -56.23
N GLY A 172 8.12 13.50 -55.38
CA GLY A 172 9.54 13.60 -55.76
C GLY A 172 10.37 12.51 -55.08
N ALA A 173 10.99 11.67 -55.89
CA ALA A 173 11.63 10.41 -55.53
C ALA A 173 13.08 10.50 -55.04
N SER A 174 13.53 9.38 -54.46
CA SER A 174 14.91 8.83 -54.33
C SER A 174 15.95 9.63 -53.55
N ASP A 175 16.56 9.01 -52.52
CA ASP A 175 17.92 8.46 -52.69
C ASP A 175 18.28 7.47 -51.56
N THR A 176 19.05 6.47 -51.94
CA THR A 176 19.61 5.35 -51.18
C THR A 176 21.04 5.65 -50.73
N GLY A 177 21.38 5.36 -49.48
CA GLY A 177 22.77 5.25 -49.00
C GLY A 177 22.79 5.01 -47.48
N ALA A 178 23.04 3.81 -46.96
CA ALA A 178 24.27 3.00 -46.96
C ALA A 178 25.42 3.61 -46.14
N SER A 179 25.48 3.23 -44.87
CA SER A 179 26.67 3.10 -44.01
C SER A 179 26.24 2.18 -42.85
N ASP A 180 26.46 0.87 -42.87
CA ASP A 180 27.70 0.10 -42.73
C ASP A 180 28.54 0.41 -41.48
N THR A 181 28.93 -0.68 -40.81
CA THR A 181 29.91 -0.82 -39.71
C THR A 181 29.53 -0.21 -38.36
N GLY A 182 29.44 -0.92 -37.23
CA GLY A 182 29.83 -2.28 -36.85
C GLY A 182 30.05 -2.28 -35.32
N ASP A 183 30.00 -3.47 -34.72
CA ASP A 183 30.70 -3.88 -33.48
C ASP A 183 29.85 -4.52 -32.36
N THR A 184 29.66 -5.83 -32.53
CA THR A 184 30.04 -6.95 -31.65
C THR A 184 30.09 -6.81 -30.11
N GLY A 185 29.43 -7.77 -29.44
CA GLY A 185 29.74 -8.24 -28.08
C GLY A 185 28.50 -8.32 -27.17
N GLY A 186 27.79 -9.44 -26.99
CA GLY A 186 28.21 -10.83 -27.05
C GLY A 186 28.67 -11.33 -25.66
N PHE A 187 27.79 -11.34 -24.66
CA PHE A 187 28.05 -11.97 -23.36
C PHE A 187 27.06 -13.12 -23.12
N SER A 188 27.63 -14.31 -23.23
CA SER A 188 27.22 -15.66 -22.79
C SER A 188 26.28 -15.67 -21.58
N ASP A 189 25.14 -16.36 -21.67
CA ASP A 189 25.02 -17.81 -21.44
C ASP A 189 25.54 -18.22 -20.04
N MET A 190 24.64 -18.21 -19.07
CA MET A 190 24.82 -18.83 -17.75
C MET A 190 23.70 -19.85 -17.57
N GLY A 191 23.73 -20.88 -18.41
CA GLY A 191 22.86 -22.06 -18.36
C GLY A 191 23.69 -23.32 -18.12
N ALA A 192 24.43 -23.37 -17.01
CA ALA A 192 25.10 -24.60 -16.58
C ALA A 192 24.18 -25.38 -15.63
N ASP A 193 23.32 -26.18 -16.25
CA ASP A 193 22.68 -27.36 -15.68
C ASP A 193 23.76 -28.24 -15.04
N GLY A 194 23.67 -28.40 -13.72
CA GLY A 194 24.61 -29.14 -12.89
C GLY A 194 23.85 -30.04 -11.94
N GLY A 195 23.37 -31.16 -12.47
CA GLY A 195 22.88 -32.29 -11.67
C GLY A 195 24.01 -32.91 -10.84
N MET A 196 23.77 -33.01 -9.53
CA MET A 196 24.39 -33.98 -8.62
C MET A 196 23.28 -34.37 -7.63
N ASP A 197 22.61 -35.48 -7.89
CA ASP A 197 22.96 -36.83 -7.45
C ASP A 197 22.73 -37.07 -5.95
N THR A 198 21.95 -38.10 -5.76
CA THR A 198 21.28 -38.68 -4.62
C THR A 198 22.22 -39.36 -3.62
N GLY A 199 21.90 -39.25 -2.33
CA GLY A 199 22.44 -40.10 -1.26
C GLY A 199 22.39 -39.37 0.09
N GLY A 200 21.53 -39.67 1.06
CA GLY A 200 20.89 -40.94 1.37
C GLY A 200 21.80 -41.80 2.23
N PHE A 201 22.04 -41.41 3.50
CA PHE A 201 22.43 -42.34 4.57
C PHE A 201 21.98 -41.84 5.94
N ASP A 202 21.06 -42.61 6.52
CA ASP A 202 20.69 -42.73 7.93
C ASP A 202 21.77 -43.51 8.72
N SER A 203 21.64 -43.49 10.06
CA SER A 203 22.31 -44.37 11.08
C SER A 203 23.74 -43.96 11.49
N PHE A 204 24.15 -43.82 12.75
CA PHE A 204 23.71 -44.30 14.08
C PHE A 204 24.05 -43.26 15.16
#